data_AF-A0A7G9QH98-F1
#
_entry.id   AF-A0A7G9QH98-F1
#
_cell.length_a   1.000
_cell.length_b   1.000
_cell.length_c   1.000
_cell.angle_alpha   90.00
_cell.angle_beta   90.00
_cell.angle_gamma   90.00
#
_symmetry.space_group_name_H-M   'P 1'
#
loop_
_entity.id
_entity.type
_entity.pdbx_description
1 polymer ?
#
loop_
_entity_poly.entity_id
_entity_poly.type
_entity_poly.pdbx_seq_one_letter_code
_entity_poly.pdbx_strand_id
1 'polypeptide(L)'
;MSEIKSLADQLKSRIQEEKGLLEKSQASRGAEKIGVKKTESKETAVNAKGLASFLSSLRDFNMDGQEKILIRIDNRTMSKLRQLKAASNIDMTRVIVFSLHQFLKSHPWLNEYISQTLKKMTHELD
;
A
#
# COMPACT_ATOMS: atom_id res chain seq x y z
N MET A 1 -29.22 26.64 -39.50
CA MET A 1 -27.74 26.54 -39.56
C MET A 1 -27.27 26.23 -38.14
N SER A 2 -26.69 25.05 -37.91
CA SER A 2 -26.32 24.59 -36.57
C SER A 2 -24.96 25.16 -36.17
N GLU A 3 -24.94 26.05 -35.19
CA GLU A 3 -23.73 26.63 -34.62
C GLU A 3 -23.01 25.60 -33.76
N ILE A 4 -21.95 24.99 -34.29
CA ILE A 4 -21.05 24.12 -33.53
C ILE A 4 -20.21 25.03 -32.64
N LYS A 5 -20.64 25.22 -31.39
CA LYS A 5 -19.87 25.96 -30.38
C LYS A 5 -18.58 25.21 -30.07
N SER A 6 -17.45 25.91 -30.15
CA SER A 6 -16.12 25.35 -29.94
C SER A 6 -15.94 24.89 -28.49
N LEU A 7 -15.16 23.82 -28.28
CA LEU A 7 -14.76 23.34 -26.95
C LEU A 7 -14.10 24.44 -26.10
N ALA A 8 -13.42 25.38 -26.75
CA ALA A 8 -12.83 26.55 -26.09
C ALA A 8 -13.90 27.52 -25.54
N ASP A 9 -15.00 27.69 -26.25
CA ASP A 9 -16.11 28.54 -25.81
C ASP A 9 -16.85 27.93 -24.62
N GLN A 10 -17.03 26.60 -24.63
CA GLN A 10 -17.62 25.87 -23.49
C GLN A 10 -16.77 26.00 -22.23
N LEU A 11 -15.43 25.97 -22.36
CA LEU A 11 -14.51 26.13 -21.23
C LEU A 11 -14.59 27.56 -20.65
N LYS A 12 -14.69 28.58 -21.52
CA LYS A 12 -14.78 29.97 -21.09
C LYS A 12 -16.09 30.25 -20.35
N SER A 13 -17.22 29.72 -20.83
CA SER A 13 -18.51 29.85 -20.14
C SER A 13 -18.49 29.20 -18.74
N ARG A 14 -17.92 28.00 -18.60
CA ARG A 14 -17.82 27.33 -17.29
C ARG A 14 -16.98 28.11 -16.27
N ILE A 15 -15.85 28.67 -16.70
CA ILE A 15 -14.99 29.48 -15.82
C ILE A 15 -15.72 30.76 -15.38
N GLN A 16 -16.55 31.32 -16.25
CA GLN A 16 -17.32 32.53 -15.94
C GLN A 16 -18.50 32.23 -15.00
N GLU A 17 -19.15 31.08 -15.14
CA GLU A 17 -20.18 30.59 -14.21
C GLU A 17 -19.61 30.33 -12.80
N GLU A 18 -18.43 29.70 -12.69
CA GLU A 18 -17.78 29.46 -11.39
C GLU A 18 -17.35 30.77 -10.69
N LYS A 19 -16.91 31.78 -11.44
CA LYS A 19 -16.57 33.09 -10.85
C LYS A 19 -17.81 33.87 -10.39
N GLY A 20 -18.96 33.69 -11.04
CA GLY A 20 -20.22 34.34 -10.64
C GLY A 20 -20.84 33.80 -9.34
N LEU A 21 -20.52 32.56 -8.96
CA LEU A 21 -21.00 31.93 -7.73
C LEU A 21 -20.20 32.31 -6.47
N LEU A 22 -18.96 32.78 -6.63
CA LEU A 22 -18.09 33.17 -5.52
C LEU A 22 -18.38 34.57 -4.94
N GLU A 23 -19.07 35.45 -5.67
CA GLU A 23 -19.38 36.81 -5.18
C GLU A 23 -20.69 36.92 -4.36
N LYS A 24 -21.56 35.91 -4.34
CA LYS A 24 -22.88 36.04 -3.69
C LYS A 24 -22.98 35.47 -2.27
N SER A 25 -21.88 35.02 -1.67
CA SER A 25 -21.90 34.33 -0.37
C SER A 25 -21.20 35.10 0.77
N GLN A 26 -20.91 36.39 0.60
CA GLN A 26 -20.34 37.24 1.66
C GLN A 26 -21.36 38.23 2.21
N ALA A 27 -22.35 37.73 2.96
CA ALA A 27 -23.12 38.54 3.91
C ALA A 27 -23.75 37.68 5.02
N SER A 28 -22.96 37.22 5.98
CA SER A 28 -23.35 37.27 7.39
C SER A 28 -22.14 37.02 8.30
N ARG A 29 -21.95 38.00 9.20
CA ARG A 29 -21.01 38.03 10.32
C ARG A 29 -21.41 36.98 11.36
N GLY A 30 -20.43 36.24 11.86
CA GLY A 30 -20.54 35.47 13.08
C GLY A 30 -19.16 34.96 13.49
N ALA A 31 -18.55 35.64 14.46
CA ALA A 31 -17.25 35.27 15.00
C ALA A 31 -17.35 33.96 15.78
N GLU A 32 -16.44 33.01 15.52
CA GLU A 32 -15.88 32.17 16.58
C GLU A 32 -14.54 31.60 16.14
N LYS A 33 -13.48 32.06 16.83
CA LYS A 33 -12.17 31.44 16.80
C LYS A 33 -12.25 30.15 17.60
N ILE A 34 -12.11 28.99 16.96
CA ILE A 34 -11.69 27.77 17.65
C ILE A 34 -10.59 27.09 16.86
N GLY A 35 -9.36 27.31 17.36
CA GLY A 35 -8.35 26.28 17.56
C GLY A 35 -8.09 25.31 16.41
N VAL A 36 -7.12 25.68 15.57
CA VAL A 36 -6.28 24.75 14.83
C VAL A 36 -5.72 23.70 15.79
N LYS A 37 -6.35 22.53 15.86
CA LYS A 37 -5.74 21.34 16.48
C LYS A 37 -4.99 20.57 15.40
N LYS A 38 -3.79 21.05 15.08
CA LYS A 38 -2.74 20.27 14.40
C LYS A 38 -2.29 19.15 15.34
N THR A 39 -3.02 18.05 15.38
CA THR A 39 -2.60 16.84 16.10
C THR A 39 -2.89 15.56 15.31
N GLU A 40 -2.78 15.61 13.98
CA GLU A 40 -2.81 14.40 13.11
C GLU A 40 -1.48 14.14 12.39
N SER A 41 -0.51 15.07 12.51
CA SER A 41 0.73 15.02 11.71
C SER A 41 1.87 14.21 12.33
N LYS A 42 1.76 13.76 13.60
CA LYS A 42 2.83 13.00 14.26
C LYS A 42 2.69 11.48 14.11
N GLU A 43 1.48 10.93 14.13
CA GLU A 43 1.28 9.47 13.94
C GLU A 43 1.55 9.01 12.51
N THR A 44 1.19 9.82 11.52
CA THR A 44 1.50 9.57 10.11
C THR A 44 3.02 9.63 9.84
N ALA A 45 3.75 10.51 10.51
CA ALA A 45 5.20 10.66 10.33
C ALA A 45 6.02 9.49 10.92
N VAL A 46 5.63 8.97 12.10
CA VAL A 46 6.29 7.80 12.71
C VAL A 46 6.04 6.55 11.85
N ASN A 47 4.81 6.39 11.35
CA ASN A 47 4.47 5.31 10.43
C ASN A 47 5.18 5.44 9.08
N ALA A 48 5.41 6.66 8.58
CA ALA A 48 6.14 6.88 7.33
C ALA A 48 7.59 6.41 7.41
N LYS A 49 8.28 6.64 8.54
CA LYS A 49 9.66 6.17 8.74
C LYS A 49 9.73 4.64 8.81
N GLY A 50 8.83 4.01 9.58
CA GLY A 50 8.74 2.55 9.66
C GLY A 50 8.41 1.91 8.32
N LEU A 51 7.48 2.51 7.57
CA LEU A 51 7.12 2.08 6.22
C LEU A 51 8.29 2.19 5.25
N ALA A 52 9.02 3.30 5.27
CA ALA A 52 10.20 3.49 4.43
C ALA A 52 11.28 2.43 4.73
N SER A 53 11.57 2.19 6.00
CA SER A 53 12.53 1.15 6.42
C SER A 53 12.09 -0.26 5.99
N PHE A 54 10.79 -0.56 6.09
CA PHE A 54 10.24 -1.83 5.63
C PHE A 54 10.36 -1.99 4.11
N LEU A 55 9.97 -0.96 3.35
CA LEU A 55 10.06 -0.99 1.89
C LEU A 55 11.52 -1.08 1.40
N SER A 56 12.47 -0.46 2.11
CA SER A 56 13.90 -0.63 1.83
C SER A 56 14.32 -2.08 2.08
N SER A 57 14.01 -2.63 3.27
CA SER A 57 14.36 -4.02 3.62
C SER A 57 13.81 -5.02 2.60
N LEU A 58 12.59 -4.77 2.11
CA LEU A 58 11.95 -5.57 1.08
C LEU A 58 12.63 -5.42 -0.29
N ARG A 59 13.07 -4.21 -0.65
CA ARG A 59 13.81 -3.95 -1.90
C ARG A 59 15.22 -4.50 -1.87
N ASP A 60 15.86 -4.53 -0.71
CA ASP A 60 17.24 -5.00 -0.54
C ASP A 60 17.31 -6.52 -0.34
N PHE A 61 16.17 -7.18 -0.13
CA PHE A 61 16.08 -8.63 0.06
C PHE A 61 16.59 -9.41 -1.15
N ASN A 62 17.61 -10.25 -0.96
CA ASN A 62 18.16 -11.08 -2.02
C ASN A 62 17.28 -12.32 -2.30
N MET A 63 17.12 -12.66 -3.58
CA MET A 63 16.34 -13.82 -4.03
C MET A 63 17.27 -14.80 -4.76
N ASP A 64 18.17 -15.45 -4.02
CA ASP A 64 19.20 -16.36 -4.55
C ASP A 64 18.76 -17.84 -4.59
N GLY A 65 17.53 -18.14 -4.17
CA GLY A 65 16.96 -19.49 -4.21
C GLY A 65 16.87 -20.07 -5.62
N GLN A 66 17.22 -21.35 -5.76
CA GLN A 66 17.19 -22.09 -7.03
C GLN A 66 15.89 -22.88 -7.24
N GLU A 67 15.17 -23.17 -6.15
CA GLU A 67 13.95 -23.96 -6.17
C GLU A 67 12.75 -23.13 -6.64
N LYS A 68 11.89 -23.74 -7.46
CA LYS A 68 10.67 -23.11 -7.97
C LYS A 68 9.46 -23.90 -7.47
N ILE A 69 8.48 -23.16 -6.94
CA ILE A 69 7.23 -23.73 -6.45
C ILE A 69 6.04 -23.01 -7.09
N LEU A 70 5.01 -23.78 -7.45
CA LEU A 70 3.74 -23.22 -7.90
C LEU A 70 2.83 -23.04 -6.68
N ILE A 71 2.48 -21.79 -6.37
CA ILE A 71 1.63 -21.44 -5.21
C ILE A 71 0.27 -20.95 -5.69
N ARG A 72 -0.80 -21.44 -5.05
CA ARG A 72 -2.15 -20.88 -5.22
C ARG A 72 -2.38 -19.79 -4.17
N ILE A 73 -2.76 -18.60 -4.61
CA ILE A 73 -3.04 -17.44 -3.77
C ILE A 73 -4.47 -16.98 -4.04
N ASP A 74 -5.21 -16.60 -3.00
CA ASP A 74 -6.56 -16.12 -3.14
C ASP A 74 -6.63 -14.77 -3.88
N ASN A 75 -7.78 -14.48 -4.50
CA ASN A 75 -7.97 -13.29 -5.33
C ASN A 75 -7.76 -11.98 -4.57
N ARG A 76 -8.13 -11.93 -3.27
CA ARG A 76 -8.01 -10.71 -2.46
C ARG A 76 -6.54 -10.40 -2.20
N THR A 77 -5.75 -11.41 -1.83
CA THR A 77 -4.31 -11.27 -1.63
C THR A 77 -3.59 -10.94 -2.94
N MET A 78 -3.95 -11.59 -4.04
CA MET A 78 -3.38 -11.28 -5.37
C MET A 78 -3.65 -9.83 -5.79
N SER A 79 -4.84 -9.31 -5.53
CA SER A 79 -5.17 -7.90 -5.84
C SER A 79 -4.26 -6.94 -5.07
N LYS A 80 -4.03 -7.19 -3.77
CA LYS A 80 -3.13 -6.38 -2.95
C LYS A 80 -1.68 -6.45 -3.44
N LEU A 81 -1.20 -7.64 -3.81
CA LEU A 81 0.15 -7.81 -4.36
C LEU A 81 0.35 -7.03 -5.66
N ARG A 82 -0.65 -7.03 -6.55
CA ARG A 82 -0.62 -6.24 -7.79
C ARG A 82 -0.60 -4.74 -7.51
N GLN A 83 -1.43 -4.26 -6.58
CA GLN A 83 -1.45 -2.86 -6.16
C GLN A 83 -0.11 -2.43 -5.54
N LEU A 84 0.46 -3.28 -4.67
CA LEU A 84 1.78 -3.03 -4.07
C LEU A 84 2.88 -2.95 -5.13
N LYS A 85 2.87 -3.88 -6.11
CA LYS A 85 3.80 -3.84 -7.24
C LYS A 85 3.67 -2.53 -8.03
N ALA A 86 2.46 -2.10 -8.33
CA ALA A 86 2.21 -0.84 -9.04
C ALA A 86 2.66 0.40 -8.24
N ALA A 87 2.45 0.41 -6.92
CA ALA A 87 2.76 1.56 -6.07
C ALA A 87 4.24 1.69 -5.70
N SER A 88 4.96 0.57 -5.56
CA SER A 88 6.32 0.55 -5.01
C SER A 88 7.40 0.04 -5.96
N ASN A 89 7.00 -0.44 -7.15
CA ASN A 89 7.85 -1.11 -8.13
C ASN A 89 8.62 -2.32 -7.56
N ILE A 90 8.02 -3.03 -6.60
CA ILE A 90 8.57 -4.24 -5.99
C ILE A 90 7.87 -5.45 -6.60
N ASP A 91 8.66 -6.46 -7.01
CA ASP A 91 8.07 -7.66 -7.61
C ASP A 91 7.25 -8.50 -6.61
N MET A 92 6.14 -9.06 -7.07
CA MET A 92 5.25 -9.88 -6.24
C MET A 92 5.96 -11.10 -5.66
N THR A 93 6.82 -11.74 -6.44
CA THR A 93 7.59 -12.93 -6.00
C THR A 93 8.51 -12.57 -4.84
N ARG A 94 9.15 -11.39 -4.90
CA ARG A 94 9.99 -10.88 -3.82
C ARG A 94 9.22 -10.70 -2.53
N VAL A 95 8.02 -10.13 -2.61
CA VAL A 95 7.12 -9.98 -1.45
C VAL A 95 6.77 -11.33 -0.84
N ILE A 96 6.46 -12.32 -1.68
CA ILE A 96 6.09 -13.66 -1.22
C ILE A 96 7.27 -14.31 -0.48
N VAL A 97 8.46 -14.35 -1.10
CA VAL A 97 9.64 -14.98 -0.49
C VAL A 97 10.06 -14.25 0.78
N PHE A 98 10.08 -12.92 0.76
CA PHE A 98 10.38 -12.12 1.95
C PHE A 98 9.40 -12.41 3.10
N SER A 99 8.10 -12.53 2.81
CA SER A 99 7.08 -12.83 3.80
C SER A 99 7.27 -14.21 4.43
N LEU A 100 7.60 -15.22 3.61
CA LEU A 100 7.91 -16.57 4.10
C LEU A 100 9.16 -16.57 4.99
N HIS A 101 10.22 -15.88 4.56
CA HIS A 101 11.45 -15.76 5.35
C HIS A 101 11.19 -15.07 6.69
N GLN A 102 10.44 -13.96 6.68
CA GLN A 102 10.06 -13.25 7.90
C GLN A 102 9.16 -14.10 8.81
N PHE A 103 8.25 -14.89 8.23
CA PHE A 103 7.38 -15.80 8.97
C PHE A 103 8.18 -16.86 9.72
N LEU A 104 9.12 -17.53 9.06
CA LEU A 104 10.00 -18.54 9.68
C LEU A 104 10.92 -17.93 10.73
N LYS A 105 11.48 -16.75 10.45
CA LYS A 105 12.34 -16.03 11.40
C LYS A 105 11.59 -15.61 12.67
N SER A 106 10.32 -15.23 12.54
CA SER A 106 9.47 -14.80 13.67
C SER A 106 9.00 -15.98 14.53
N HIS A 107 9.08 -17.22 14.02
CA HIS A 107 8.61 -18.42 14.73
C HIS A 107 9.70 -19.52 14.78
N PRO A 108 10.78 -19.32 15.57
CA PRO A 108 11.87 -20.30 15.64
C PRO A 108 11.44 -21.70 16.09
N TRP A 109 10.39 -21.79 16.91
CA TRP A 109 9.80 -23.05 17.38
C TRP A 109 9.31 -23.95 16.24
N LEU A 110 8.97 -23.38 15.09
CA LEU A 110 8.55 -24.16 13.92
C LEU A 110 9.72 -24.98 13.35
N ASN A 111 10.93 -24.41 13.31
CA ASN A 111 12.13 -25.12 12.86
C ASN A 111 12.49 -26.26 13.82
N GLU A 112 12.32 -26.04 15.12
CA GLU A 112 12.54 -27.06 16.13
C GLU A 112 11.52 -28.20 15.99
N TYR A 113 10.23 -27.86 15.83
CA TYR A 113 9.17 -28.85 15.59
C TYR A 113 9.43 -29.69 14.33
N ILE A 114 9.81 -29.04 13.21
CA ILE A 114 10.16 -29.73 11.96
C ILE A 114 11.33 -30.70 12.21
N SER A 115 12.39 -30.25 12.87
CA SER A 115 13.58 -31.06 13.15
C SER A 115 13.27 -32.27 14.02
N GLN A 116 12.48 -32.10 15.08
CA GLN A 116 12.07 -33.20 15.97
C GLN A 116 11.17 -34.20 15.25
N THR A 117 10.24 -33.74 14.42
CA THR A 117 9.32 -34.62 13.67
C THR A 117 10.08 -35.45 12.65
N LEU A 118 11.03 -34.85 11.93
CA LEU A 118 11.88 -35.58 10.96
C LEU A 118 12.70 -36.68 11.65
N LYS A 119 13.31 -36.39 12.81
CA LYS A 119 14.06 -37.40 13.60
C LYS A 119 13.19 -38.59 14.02
N LYS A 120 11.95 -38.33 14.45
CA LYS A 120 11.00 -39.40 14.83
C LYS A 120 10.64 -40.28 13.64
N MET A 121 10.35 -39.69 12.48
CA MET A 121 10.05 -40.47 11.27
C MET A 121 11.22 -41.34 10.81
N THR A 122 12.46 -40.87 10.90
CA THR A 122 13.64 -41.68 10.57
C THR A 122 13.80 -42.86 11.53
N HIS A 123 13.50 -42.67 12.82
CA HIS A 123 13.65 -43.71 13.85
C HIS A 123 12.53 -44.77 13.83
N GLU A 124 11.40 -44.51 13.15
CA GLU A 124 10.32 -45.50 12.97
C GLU A 124 10.53 -46.43 11.75
N LEU A 125 11.56 -46.17 10.92
CA LEU A 125 11.89 -46.98 9.74
C LEU A 125 13.07 -47.95 9.96
N ASP A 126 13.76 -47.87 11.10
CA ASP A 126 14.80 -48.81 11.54
C ASP A 126 14.23 -49.82 12.54
#